data_AF-A0A510I9F2-F1
#
_entry.id   AF-A0A510I9F2-F1
#
_cell.length_a   1.000
_cell.length_b   1.000
_cell.length_c   1.000
_cell.angle_alpha   90.00
_cell.angle_beta   90.00
_cell.angle_gamma   90.00
#
_symmetry.space_group_name_H-M   'P 1'
#
loop_
_entity.id
_entity.type
_entity.pdbx_description
1 polymer ?
#
loop_
_entity_poly.entity_id
_entity_poly.type
_entity_poly.pdbx_seq_one_letter_code
_entity_poly.pdbx_strand_id
1 'polypeptide(L)'
;MKANLLKSKVNTKTLNFVLLSIVTLGIYNVMWLFKNNSVIEETLEDKIFDYRIIIVLAALIGWSSVFSSEPDLAAFGGLLSILSGIFYIVWAFKAKKSIQKMMLNDHKIDYSMNSFYTFFFNIYYINFCINELEEEVEKSNVLSEKVAA
;
A
#
# COMPACT_ATOMS: atom_id res chain seq x y z
N MET A 1 -4.03 -1.24 19.94
CA MET A 1 -5.28 -0.58 19.47
C MET A 1 -5.15 0.01 18.07
N LYS A 2 -3.99 0.60 17.71
CA LYS A 2 -3.71 1.18 16.38
C LYS A 2 -3.80 0.18 15.21
N ALA A 3 -3.36 -1.08 15.38
CA ALA A 3 -3.47 -2.11 14.34
C ALA A 3 -4.94 -2.42 13.93
N ASN A 4 -5.84 -2.61 14.90
CA ASN A 4 -7.27 -2.81 14.63
C ASN A 4 -7.92 -1.53 14.04
N LEU A 5 -7.54 -0.35 14.54
CA LEU A 5 -8.00 0.92 13.96
C LEU A 5 -7.59 1.05 12.49
N LEU A 6 -6.36 0.67 12.13
CA LEU A 6 -5.88 0.72 10.76
C LEU A 6 -6.64 -0.24 9.85
N LYS A 7 -6.83 -1.50 10.28
CA LYS A 7 -7.61 -2.51 9.56
C LYS A 7 -9.06 -2.06 9.36
N SER A 8 -9.70 -1.53 10.40
CA SER A 8 -11.09 -1.07 10.35
C SER A 8 -11.29 0.19 9.51
N LYS A 9 -10.32 1.12 9.46
CA LYS A 9 -10.39 2.31 8.60
C LYS A 9 -10.12 1.97 7.12
N VAL A 10 -9.18 1.06 6.82
CA VAL A 10 -8.90 0.64 5.44
C VAL A 10 -10.01 -0.26 4.89
N ASN A 11 -10.45 -1.24 5.69
CA ASN A 11 -11.58 -2.15 5.44
C ASN A 11 -11.78 -2.56 3.96
N THR A 12 -10.67 -2.87 3.29
CA THR A 12 -10.67 -3.26 1.89
C THR A 12 -10.17 -4.69 1.80
N LYS A 13 -11.08 -5.64 1.51
CA LYS A 13 -10.68 -7.02 1.24
C LYS A 13 -9.75 -7.04 0.03
N THR A 14 -8.59 -7.67 0.16
CA THR A 14 -7.57 -7.72 -0.91
C THR A 14 -8.12 -8.32 -2.21
N LEU A 15 -9.01 -9.32 -2.13
CA LEU A 15 -9.66 -9.87 -3.32
C LEU A 15 -10.56 -8.87 -4.04
N ASN A 16 -11.41 -8.15 -3.30
CA ASN A 16 -12.25 -7.11 -3.89
C ASN A 16 -11.40 -6.00 -4.49
N PHE A 17 -10.28 -5.67 -3.85
CA PHE A 17 -9.34 -4.70 -4.39
C PHE A 17 -8.82 -5.17 -5.75
N VAL A 18 -8.20 -6.35 -5.83
CA VAL A 18 -7.62 -6.87 -7.08
C VAL A 18 -8.68 -6.99 -8.19
N LEU A 19 -9.87 -7.50 -7.88
CA LEU A 19 -10.95 -7.62 -8.85
C LEU A 19 -11.38 -6.25 -9.40
N LEU A 20 -11.55 -5.26 -8.52
CA LEU A 20 -11.96 -3.93 -8.94
C LEU A 20 -10.87 -3.21 -9.71
N SER A 21 -9.59 -3.47 -9.40
CA SER A 21 -8.45 -2.99 -10.17
C SER A 21 -8.44 -3.54 -11.59
N ILE A 22 -8.82 -4.80 -11.79
CA ILE A 22 -8.95 -5.40 -13.14
C ILE A 22 -10.11 -4.76 -13.89
N VAL A 23 -11.29 -4.66 -13.26
CA VAL A 23 -12.51 -4.09 -13.89
C VAL A 23 -12.32 -2.62 -14.27
N THR A 24 -11.58 -1.86 -13.46
CA THR A 24 -11.31 -0.44 -13.70
C THR A 24 -10.01 -0.18 -14.46
N LEU A 25 -9.34 -1.22 -14.97
CA LEU A 25 -8.06 -1.13 -15.68
C LEU A 25 -7.00 -0.33 -14.90
N GLY A 26 -6.96 -0.49 -13.58
CA GLY A 26 -5.97 0.13 -12.69
C GLY A 26 -6.33 1.53 -12.19
N ILE A 27 -7.43 2.15 -12.62
CA ILE A 27 -7.89 3.44 -12.07
C ILE A 27 -8.16 3.33 -10.57
N TYR A 28 -8.75 2.21 -10.13
CA TYR A 28 -9.03 1.98 -8.72
C TYR A 28 -7.77 1.93 -7.85
N ASN A 29 -6.60 1.59 -8.42
CA ASN A 29 -5.33 1.57 -7.68
C ASN A 29 -4.95 2.97 -7.19
N VAL A 30 -5.10 3.98 -8.06
CA VAL A 30 -4.80 5.38 -7.73
C VAL A 30 -5.80 5.90 -6.70
N MET A 31 -7.09 5.61 -6.89
CA MET A 31 -8.15 6.02 -5.98
C MET A 31 -7.97 5.42 -4.58
N TRP A 32 -7.66 4.12 -4.53
CA TRP A 32 -7.38 3.42 -3.28
C TRP A 32 -6.13 4.00 -2.62
N LEU A 33 -5.05 4.25 -3.38
CA LEU A 33 -3.83 4.88 -2.87
C LEU A 33 -4.12 6.25 -2.26
N PHE A 34 -4.86 7.11 -2.97
CA PHE A 34 -5.20 8.46 -2.51
C PHE A 34 -5.97 8.44 -1.18
N LYS A 35 -7.02 7.62 -1.10
CA LYS A 35 -7.84 7.49 0.11
C LYS A 35 -7.05 6.89 1.27
N ASN A 36 -6.38 5.76 1.04
CA ASN A 36 -5.75 5.00 2.11
C ASN A 36 -4.41 5.56 2.55
N ASN A 37 -3.69 6.31 1.70
CA ASN A 37 -2.50 7.04 2.14
C ASN A 37 -2.83 7.97 3.30
N SER A 38 -3.88 8.80 3.18
CA SER A 38 -4.29 9.70 4.27
C SER A 38 -4.68 8.94 5.53
N VAL A 39 -5.38 7.82 5.40
CA VAL A 39 -5.79 6.98 6.54
C VAL A 39 -4.58 6.37 7.25
N ILE A 40 -3.61 5.86 6.49
CA ILE A 40 -2.39 5.27 7.03
C ILE A 40 -1.56 6.35 7.72
N GLU A 41 -1.35 7.51 7.09
CA GLU A 41 -0.57 8.62 7.69
C GLU A 41 -1.20 9.13 8.99
N GLU A 42 -2.53 9.28 9.03
CA GLU A 42 -3.25 9.71 10.24
C GLU A 42 -3.15 8.68 11.36
N THR A 43 -3.23 7.38 11.04
CA THR A 43 -3.24 6.30 12.03
C THR A 43 -1.84 5.99 12.57
N LEU A 44 -0.83 6.07 11.70
CA LEU A 44 0.56 5.76 12.02
C LEU A 44 1.36 7.00 12.47
N GLU A 45 0.78 8.20 12.37
CA GLU A 45 1.42 9.49 12.69
C GLU A 45 2.75 9.68 11.94
N ASP A 46 2.82 9.18 10.70
CA ASP A 46 4.03 9.16 9.88
C ASP A 46 3.70 9.55 8.44
N LYS A 47 4.49 10.45 7.85
CA LYS A 47 4.21 10.99 6.52
C LYS A 47 4.85 10.10 5.45
N ILE A 48 4.02 9.48 4.62
CA ILE A 48 4.42 8.57 3.55
C ILE A 48 4.61 9.35 2.26
N PHE A 49 3.52 9.83 1.67
CA PHE A 49 3.45 10.60 0.42
C PHE A 49 2.58 11.83 0.58
N ASP A 50 3.08 12.96 0.10
CA ASP A 50 2.27 14.17 -0.02
C ASP A 50 1.16 13.97 -1.06
N TYR A 51 -0.03 14.52 -0.82
CA TYR A 51 -1.18 14.45 -1.73
C TYR A 51 -0.81 14.92 -3.15
N ARG A 52 0.11 15.89 -3.27
CA ARG A 52 0.61 16.40 -4.56
C ARG A 52 1.28 15.31 -5.39
N ILE A 53 2.03 14.41 -4.74
CA ILE A 53 2.71 13.30 -5.41
C ILE A 53 1.68 12.32 -5.99
N ILE A 54 0.59 12.07 -5.27
CA ILE A 54 -0.48 11.17 -5.72
C ILE A 54 -1.25 11.79 -6.91
N ILE A 55 -1.46 13.11 -6.91
CA ILE A 55 -2.03 13.83 -8.06
C ILE A 55 -1.11 13.75 -9.28
N VAL A 56 0.21 13.96 -9.10
CA VAL A 56 1.19 13.80 -10.18
C VAL A 56 1.17 12.37 -10.72
N LEU A 57 1.11 11.36 -9.85
CA LEU A 57 0.98 9.97 -10.26
C LEU A 57 -0.29 9.72 -11.08
N ALA A 58 -1.44 10.27 -10.66
CA ALA A 58 -2.68 10.17 -11.41
C ALA A 58 -2.56 10.80 -12.81
N ALA A 59 -1.94 11.98 -12.90
CA ALA A 59 -1.68 12.65 -14.16
C ALA A 59 -0.73 11.85 -15.07
N LEU A 60 0.35 11.28 -14.52
CA LEU A 60 1.28 10.44 -15.27
C LEU A 60 0.60 9.21 -15.87
N ILE A 61 -0.26 8.54 -15.11
CA ILE A 61 -1.02 7.38 -15.58
C ILE A 61 -2.00 7.80 -16.69
N GLY A 62 -2.71 8.92 -16.51
CA GLY A 62 -3.63 9.44 -17.53
C GLY A 62 -2.93 9.85 -18.83
N TRP A 63 -1.79 10.53 -18.75
CA TRP A 63 -1.02 10.93 -19.93
C TRP A 63 -0.30 9.74 -20.59
N SER A 64 0.11 8.76 -19.79
CA SER A 64 0.72 7.53 -20.30
C SER A 64 -0.22 6.80 -21.26
N SER A 65 -1.51 6.66 -20.93
CA SER A 65 -2.47 5.98 -21.79
C SER A 65 -2.72 6.74 -23.10
N VAL A 66 -2.83 8.07 -23.04
CA VAL A 66 -3.02 8.93 -24.22
C VAL A 66 -1.81 8.88 -25.15
N PHE A 67 -0.59 8.92 -24.63
CA PHE A 67 0.61 8.84 -25.47
C PHE A 67 0.90 7.45 -25.98
N SER A 68 0.45 6.41 -25.26
CA SER A 68 0.59 5.02 -25.71
C SER A 68 -0.31 4.68 -26.89
N SER A 69 -1.39 5.43 -27.13
CA SER A 69 -2.26 5.22 -28.29
C SER A 69 -1.72 5.80 -29.59
N GLU A 70 -0.75 6.73 -29.51
CA GLU A 70 -0.12 7.35 -30.68
C GLU A 70 1.20 6.65 -31.00
N PRO A 71 1.38 6.05 -32.20
CA PRO A 71 2.58 5.26 -32.53
C PRO A 71 3.90 6.01 -32.34
N ASP A 72 3.93 7.29 -32.71
CA ASP A 72 5.13 8.14 -32.62
C ASP A 72 5.49 8.51 -31.17
N LEU A 73 4.51 8.49 -30.26
CA LEU A 73 4.69 8.83 -28.84
C LEU A 73 4.62 7.61 -27.92
N ALA A 74 4.41 6.41 -28.46
CA ALA A 74 4.20 5.19 -27.67
C ALA A 74 5.37 4.88 -26.73
N ALA A 75 6.61 5.11 -27.18
CA ALA A 75 7.79 4.95 -26.34
C ALA A 75 7.79 5.90 -25.14
N PHE A 76 7.34 7.15 -25.33
CA PHE A 76 7.21 8.13 -24.26
C PHE A 76 6.06 7.76 -23.30
N GLY A 77 4.92 7.32 -23.83
CA GLY A 77 3.82 6.77 -23.03
C GLY A 77 4.26 5.60 -22.16
N GLY A 78 5.04 4.68 -22.72
CA GLY A 78 5.65 3.55 -21.99
C GLY A 78 6.60 4.01 -20.87
N LEU A 79 7.43 5.04 -21.12
CA LEU A 79 8.31 5.61 -20.11
C LEU A 79 7.49 6.17 -18.93
N LEU A 80 6.42 6.92 -19.19
CA LEU A 80 5.53 7.45 -18.13
C LEU A 80 4.87 6.33 -17.31
N SER A 81 4.51 5.21 -17.96
CA SER A 81 3.98 4.02 -17.28
C SER A 81 5.00 3.41 -16.32
N ILE A 82 6.25 3.27 -16.77
CA ILE A 82 7.37 2.77 -15.93
C ILE A 82 7.61 3.70 -14.74
N LEU A 83 7.66 5.02 -14.97
CA LEU A 83 7.78 5.99 -13.88
C LEU A 83 6.65 5.83 -12.87
N SER A 84 5.40 5.69 -13.33
CA SER A 84 4.24 5.47 -12.46
C SER A 84 4.38 4.19 -11.62
N GLY A 85 4.90 3.12 -12.21
CA GLY A 85 5.24 1.88 -11.49
C GLY A 85 6.26 2.10 -10.37
N ILE A 86 7.31 2.88 -10.63
CA ILE A 86 8.33 3.24 -9.62
C ILE A 86 7.68 3.98 -8.44
N PHE A 87 6.75 4.91 -8.69
CA PHE A 87 6.04 5.60 -7.61
C PHE A 87 5.25 4.63 -6.71
N TYR A 88 4.57 3.64 -7.28
CA TYR A 88 3.87 2.62 -6.49
C TYR A 88 4.83 1.79 -5.63
N ILE A 89 5.98 1.40 -6.19
CA ILE A 89 7.01 0.65 -5.46
C ILE A 89 7.54 1.48 -4.29
N VAL A 90 7.95 2.74 -4.56
CA VAL A 90 8.48 3.64 -3.53
C VAL A 90 7.46 3.87 -2.42
N TRP A 91 6.19 4.08 -2.78
CA TRP A 91 5.13 4.20 -1.79
C TRP A 91 5.00 2.95 -0.93
N ALA A 92 4.97 1.76 -1.55
CA ALA A 92 4.81 0.50 -0.84
C ALA A 92 5.95 0.27 0.17
N PHE A 93 7.20 0.54 -0.21
CA PHE A 93 8.33 0.43 0.71
C PHE A 93 8.27 1.43 1.88
N LYS A 94 7.77 2.64 1.65
CA LYS A 94 7.56 3.61 2.73
C LYS A 94 6.44 3.17 3.67
N ALA A 95 5.30 2.74 3.13
CA ALA A 95 4.19 2.22 3.92
C ALA A 95 4.60 1.01 4.75
N LYS A 96 5.35 0.07 4.15
CA LYS A 96 5.97 -1.06 4.85
C LYS A 96 6.77 -0.60 6.07
N LYS A 97 7.71 0.33 5.89
CA LYS A 97 8.56 0.82 7.01
C LYS A 97 7.72 1.44 8.13
N SER A 98 6.69 2.20 7.77
CA SER A 98 5.80 2.84 8.73
C SER A 98 5.01 1.79 9.56
N ILE A 99 4.47 0.77 8.90
CA ILE A 99 3.77 -0.35 9.57
C ILE A 99 4.71 -1.12 10.49
N GLN A 100 5.93 -1.45 10.04
CA GLN A 100 6.93 -2.15 10.86
C GLN A 100 7.32 -1.34 12.09
N LYS A 101 7.49 -0.02 11.94
CA LYS A 101 7.78 0.90 13.05
C LYS A 101 6.65 0.93 14.08
N MET A 102 5.39 0.96 13.63
CA MET A 102 4.22 0.87 14.52
C MET A 102 4.20 -0.45 15.29
N MET A 103 4.40 -1.59 14.60
CA MET A 103 4.42 -2.91 15.25
C MET A 103 5.53 -3.04 16.29
N LEU A 104 6.71 -2.51 16.00
CA LEU A 104 7.83 -2.54 16.93
C LEU A 104 7.61 -1.63 18.14
N ASN A 105 7.13 -0.40 17.93
CA ASN A 105 7.00 0.59 19.00
C ASN A 105 5.78 0.34 19.90
N ASP A 106 4.63 0.03 19.31
CA ASP A 106 3.36 -0.05 20.04
C ASP A 106 3.09 -1.46 20.57
N HIS A 107 3.55 -2.48 19.84
CA HIS A 107 3.26 -3.88 20.14
C HIS A 107 4.50 -4.68 20.55
N LYS A 108 5.71 -4.12 20.42
CA LYS A 108 6.99 -4.81 20.64
C LYS A 108 7.14 -6.11 19.81
N ILE A 109 6.47 -6.13 18.64
CA ILE A 109 6.52 -7.25 17.71
C ILE A 109 7.51 -6.88 16.60
N ASP A 110 8.50 -7.74 16.37
CA ASP A 110 9.35 -7.65 15.18
C ASP A 110 8.58 -8.15 13.95
N TYR A 111 7.73 -7.28 13.41
CA TYR A 111 6.93 -7.60 12.24
C TYR A 111 7.80 -7.54 10.99
N SER A 112 8.17 -8.70 10.44
CA SER A 112 8.97 -8.77 9.21
C SER A 112 8.10 -8.89 7.97
N MET A 113 7.98 -7.79 7.21
CA MET A 113 7.33 -7.82 5.90
C MET A 113 8.33 -8.23 4.82
N ASN A 114 7.94 -9.06 3.85
CA ASN A 114 8.84 -9.54 2.80
C ASN A 114 9.05 -8.46 1.71
N SER A 115 10.31 -8.07 1.48
CA SER A 115 10.66 -7.07 0.45
C SER A 115 10.38 -7.54 -0.98
N PHE A 116 10.47 -8.83 -1.26
CA PHE A 116 10.17 -9.40 -2.56
C PHE A 116 8.68 -9.18 -2.92
N TYR A 117 7.78 -9.57 -2.02
CA TYR A 117 6.34 -9.35 -2.23
C TYR A 117 5.97 -7.87 -2.25
N THR A 118 6.67 -7.03 -1.47
CA THR A 118 6.49 -5.57 -1.51
C THR A 118 6.79 -5.01 -2.90
N PHE A 119 7.84 -5.48 -3.57
CA PHE A 119 8.23 -4.98 -4.90
C PHE A 119 7.28 -5.43 -6.02
N PHE A 120 6.86 -6.70 -6.03
CA PHE A 120 6.02 -7.24 -7.11
C PHE A 120 4.54 -6.86 -6.96
N PHE A 121 4.01 -6.90 -5.74
CA PHE A 121 2.59 -6.68 -5.48
C PHE A 121 2.27 -5.30 -4.92
N ASN A 122 3.28 -4.52 -4.49
CA ASN A 122 3.17 -3.11 -4.10
C ASN A 122 1.96 -2.84 -3.18
N ILE A 123 1.03 -2.02 -3.65
CA ILE A 123 -0.17 -1.60 -2.92
C ILE A 123 -1.05 -2.77 -2.46
N TYR A 124 -1.09 -3.87 -3.24
CA TYR A 124 -1.90 -5.03 -2.89
C TYR A 124 -1.30 -5.79 -1.72
N TYR A 125 0.04 -5.91 -1.66
CA TYR A 125 0.72 -6.54 -0.53
C TYR A 125 0.58 -5.71 0.74
N ILE A 126 0.68 -4.38 0.64
CA ILE A 126 0.42 -3.51 1.80
C ILE A 126 -1.01 -3.68 2.31
N ASN A 127 -2.01 -3.66 1.42
CA ASN A 127 -3.40 -3.90 1.80
C ASN A 127 -3.61 -5.28 2.45
N PHE A 128 -2.94 -6.32 1.90
CA PHE A 128 -2.96 -7.66 2.48
C PHE A 128 -2.39 -7.69 3.89
N CYS A 129 -1.19 -7.13 4.09
CA CYS A 129 -0.58 -7.03 5.41
C CYS A 129 -1.46 -6.28 6.41
N ILE A 130 -2.06 -5.15 6.00
CA ILE A 130 -2.98 -4.39 6.86
C ILE A 130 -4.17 -5.25 7.32
N ASN A 131 -4.70 -6.11 6.45
CA ASN A 131 -5.80 -7.00 6.81
C ASN A 131 -5.39 -8.10 7.80
N GLU A 132 -4.12 -8.54 7.76
CA GLU A 132 -3.57 -9.58 8.64
C GLU A 132 -3.01 -9.03 9.97
N LEU A 133 -2.72 -7.73 10.07
CA LEU A 133 -2.09 -7.11 11.25
C LEU A 133 -2.76 -7.47 12.57
N GLU A 134 -4.09 -7.48 12.62
CA GLU A 134 -4.84 -7.80 13.83
C GLU A 134 -4.60 -9.25 14.30
N GLU A 135 -4.64 -10.21 13.37
CA GLU A 135 -4.42 -11.61 13.70
C GLU A 135 -3.00 -11.87 14.20
N GLU A 136 -2.01 -11.14 13.66
CA GLU A 136 -0.63 -11.26 14.11
C GLU A 136 -0.41 -10.72 15.51
N VAL A 137 -1.05 -9.59 15.85
CA VAL A 137 -1.02 -9.06 17.22
C VAL A 137 -1.66 -10.05 18.20
N GLU A 138 -2.81 -10.63 17.85
CA GLU A 138 -3.48 -11.64 18.69
C GLU A 138 -2.62 -12.91 18.87
N LYS A 139 -2.07 -13.45 17.79
CA LYS A 139 -1.20 -14.64 17.83
C LYS A 139 0.03 -14.40 18.72
N SER A 140 0.64 -13.22 18.62
CA SER A 140 1.80 -12.86 19.45
C SER A 140 1.46 -12.76 20.94
N ASN A 141 0.32 -12.14 21.27
CA ASN A 141 -0.14 -12.04 22.67
C ASN A 141 -0.37 -13.43 23.28
N VAL A 142 -1.08 -14.32 22.58
CA VAL A 142 -1.35 -15.70 23.06
C VAL A 142 -0.06 -16.51 23.26
N LEU A 143 0.93 -16.35 22.36
CA LEU A 143 2.23 -17.00 22.52
C LEU A 143 3.00 -16.47 23.73
N SER A 144 2.96 -15.16 23.97
CA SER A 144 3.62 -14.55 25.13
C SER A 144 3.02 -15.02 26.46
N GLU A 145 1.69 -15.18 26.53
CA GLU A 145 0.99 -15.70 27.71
C GLU A 145 1.33 -17.16 27.99
N LYS A 146 1.44 -17.99 26.94
CA LYS A 146 1.82 -19.41 27.08
C LYS A 146 3.26 -19.63 27.53
N VAL A 147 4.16 -18.69 27.24
CA VAL A 147 5.57 -18.77 27.67
C VAL A 147 5.74 -18.30 29.12
N ALA A 148 4.82 -17.48 29.63
CA ALA A 148 4.84 -16.97 31.01
C ALA A 148 4.14 -17.88 32.04
N ALA A 149 3.39 -18.89 31.57
CA ALA A 149 2.69 -19.89 32.39
C ALA A 149 3.51 -21.18 32.53
#